data_AF-A0A9E1Q0Q0-F1
#
_entry.id   AF-A0A9E1Q0Q0-F1
#
_cell.length_a   1.000
_cell.length_b   1.000
_cell.length_c   1.000
_cell.angle_alpha   90.00
_cell.angle_beta   90.00
_cell.angle_gamma   90.00
#
_symmetry.space_group_name_H-M   'P 1'
#
loop_
_entity.id
_entity.type
_entity.pdbx_description
1 polymer ?
#
loop_
_entity_poly.entity_id
_entity_poly.type
_entity_poly.pdbx_seq_one_letter_code
_entity_poly.pdbx_strand_id
1 'polypeptide(L)'
;MPDQDLAKQRRFLLQVEQGVRLANTEIIHQRIPHLSTESILPFAVSVARLRARYLEAAFRFSEKEHGDPLDEPEIDALRRTREMYEEARDAFDALLHAIERGYVDLDD
;
A
#
# COMPACT_ATOMS: atom_id res chain seq x y z
N MET A 1 19.21 38.63 7.50
CA MET A 1 17.75 38.91 7.53
C MET A 1 17.04 37.56 7.49
N PRO A 2 16.58 37.03 8.64
CA PRO A 2 16.05 35.66 8.75
C PRO A 2 14.85 35.36 7.82
N ASP A 3 14.04 36.36 7.47
CA ASP A 3 12.91 36.19 6.54
C ASP A 3 13.34 35.88 5.09
N GLN A 4 14.49 36.37 4.65
CA GLN A 4 15.00 36.09 3.29
C GLN A 4 15.49 34.64 3.15
N ASP A 5 16.01 34.07 4.24
CA ASP A 5 16.49 32.69 4.28
C ASP A 5 15.31 31.70 4.32
N LEU A 6 14.24 32.03 5.06
CA LEU A 6 12.98 31.28 5.06
C LEU A 6 12.32 31.25 3.67
N ALA A 7 12.31 32.38 2.96
CA ALA A 7 11.75 32.45 1.61
C ALA A 7 12.54 31.61 0.60
N LYS A 8 13.87 31.61 0.68
CA LYS A 8 14.74 30.75 -0.15
C LYS A 8 14.52 29.27 0.16
N GLN A 9 14.44 28.90 1.43
CA GLN A 9 14.17 27.53 1.85
C GLN A 9 12.83 27.03 1.32
N ARG A 10 11.75 27.83 1.44
CA ARG A 10 10.44 27.47 0.89
C ARG A 10 10.47 27.26 -0.63
N ARG A 11 11.16 28.13 -1.38
CA ARG A 11 11.32 27.96 -2.84
C ARG A 11 12.05 26.69 -3.20
N PHE A 12 13.12 26.37 -2.47
CA PHE A 12 13.88 25.14 -2.68
C PHE A 12 13.02 23.90 -2.42
N LEU A 13 12.26 23.88 -1.32
CA LEU A 13 11.34 22.78 -1.01
C LEU A 13 10.30 22.58 -2.12
N LEU A 14 9.71 23.67 -2.64
CA LEU A 14 8.78 23.59 -3.77
C LEU A 14 9.42 23.01 -5.04
N GLN A 15 10.66 23.38 -5.34
CA GLN A 15 11.40 22.83 -6.48
C GLN A 15 11.68 21.33 -6.31
N VAL A 16 12.04 20.91 -5.10
CA VAL A 16 12.25 19.50 -4.77
C VAL A 16 10.93 18.73 -4.90
N GLU A 17 9.83 19.25 -4.35
CA GLU A 17 8.51 18.62 -4.46
C GLU A 17 8.07 18.45 -5.92
N GLN A 18 8.29 19.48 -6.75
CA GLN A 18 7.98 19.42 -8.18
C GLN A 18 8.84 18.37 -8.91
N GLY A 19 10.14 18.33 -8.62
CA GLY A 19 11.05 17.33 -9.19
C GLY A 19 10.69 15.90 -8.78
N VAL A 20 10.36 15.69 -7.51
CA VAL A 20 9.90 14.40 -6.98
C VAL A 20 8.60 13.97 -7.67
N ARG A 21 7.65 14.89 -7.87
CA ARG A 21 6.40 14.58 -8.56
C ARG A 21 6.65 14.12 -9.99
N LEU A 22 7.42 14.89 -10.77
CA LEU A 22 7.75 14.56 -12.15
C LEU A 22 8.44 13.20 -12.27
N ALA A 23 9.45 12.95 -11.43
CA ALA A 23 10.19 11.69 -11.44
C ALA A 23 9.30 10.50 -11.09
N ASN A 24 8.45 10.61 -10.07
CA ASN A 24 7.53 9.52 -9.71
C ASN A 24 6.52 9.25 -10.83
N THR A 25 5.92 10.29 -11.42
CA THR A 25 4.98 10.11 -12.53
C THR A 25 5.63 9.38 -13.70
N GLU A 26 6.81 9.82 -14.13
CA GLU A 26 7.52 9.21 -15.25
C GLU A 26 7.89 7.75 -14.96
N ILE A 27 8.49 7.47 -13.80
CA ILE A 27 8.95 6.12 -13.45
C ILE A 27 7.77 5.16 -13.23
N ILE A 28 6.71 5.62 -12.56
CA ILE A 28 5.52 4.79 -12.31
C ILE A 28 4.81 4.47 -13.62
N HIS A 29 4.57 5.45 -14.49
CA HIS A 29 3.93 5.21 -15.80
C HIS A 29 4.76 4.29 -16.71
N GLN A 30 6.10 4.36 -16.66
CA GLN A 30 6.96 3.42 -17.41
C GLN A 30 6.79 1.97 -16.94
N ARG A 31 6.50 1.75 -15.65
CA ARG A 31 6.33 0.41 -15.06
C ARG A 31 4.88 -0.08 -15.12
N ILE A 32 3.93 0.84 -15.03
CA ILE A 32 2.49 0.57 -14.92
C ILE A 32 1.75 1.55 -15.87
N PRO A 33 1.70 1.24 -17.18
CA PRO A 33 1.25 2.19 -18.20
C PRO A 33 -0.26 2.47 -18.24
N HIS A 34 -1.08 1.68 -17.53
CA HIS A 34 -2.55 1.76 -17.58
C HIS A 34 -3.14 1.84 -16.16
N LEU A 35 -2.65 2.77 -15.36
CA LEU A 35 -3.16 2.98 -14.01
C LEU A 35 -4.36 3.93 -14.04
N SER A 36 -5.57 3.37 -14.00
CA SER A 36 -6.85 4.07 -14.01
C SER A 36 -7.71 3.61 -12.84
N THR A 37 -8.80 4.32 -12.56
CA THR A 37 -9.78 3.91 -11.54
C THR A 37 -10.26 2.46 -11.75
N GLU A 38 -10.42 2.04 -13.00
CA GLU A 38 -10.81 0.66 -13.36
C GLU A 38 -9.71 -0.37 -13.07
N SER A 39 -8.43 -0.01 -13.21
CA SER A 39 -7.32 -0.93 -12.94
C SER A 39 -6.92 -1.01 -11.46
N ILE A 40 -7.37 -0.08 -10.63
CA ILE A 40 -7.16 -0.10 -9.16
C ILE A 40 -8.10 -1.12 -8.47
N LEU A 41 -9.34 -1.25 -8.95
CA LEU A 41 -10.34 -2.15 -8.35
C LEU A 41 -9.87 -3.61 -8.23
N PRO A 42 -9.25 -4.24 -9.25
CA PRO A 42 -8.68 -5.58 -9.13
C PRO A 42 -7.67 -5.74 -7.99
N PHE A 43 -6.86 -4.70 -7.72
CA PHE A 43 -5.89 -4.75 -6.63
C PHE A 43 -6.58 -4.66 -5.26
N ALA A 44 -7.55 -3.74 -5.12
CA ALA A 44 -8.36 -3.64 -3.89
C ALA A 44 -9.09 -4.97 -3.58
N VAL A 45 -9.65 -5.62 -4.61
CA VAL A 45 -10.28 -6.94 -4.49
C VAL A 45 -9.27 -8.01 -4.06
N SER A 46 -8.04 -7.96 -4.58
CA SER A 46 -6.98 -8.89 -4.19
C SER A 46 -6.60 -8.73 -2.71
N VAL A 47 -6.46 -7.50 -2.22
CA VAL A 47 -6.23 -7.20 -0.79
C VAL A 47 -7.39 -7.73 0.06
N ALA A 48 -8.64 -7.53 -0.38
CA ALA A 48 -9.81 -8.04 0.33
C ALA A 48 -9.83 -9.58 0.42
N ARG A 49 -9.44 -10.29 -0.65
CA ARG A 49 -9.32 -11.76 -0.66
C ARG A 49 -8.25 -12.24 0.32
N LEU A 50 -7.09 -11.57 0.37
CA LEU A 50 -6.02 -11.91 1.31
C LEU A 50 -6.43 -11.65 2.75
N ARG A 51 -7.12 -10.53 3.01
CA ARG A 51 -7.73 -10.24 4.31
C ARG A 51 -8.68 -11.35 4.75
N ALA A 52 -9.56 -11.79 3.85
CA ALA A 52 -10.49 -12.88 4.14
C ALA A 52 -9.77 -14.18 4.52
N ARG A 53 -8.71 -14.55 3.79
CA ARG A 53 -7.90 -15.75 4.10
C ARG A 53 -7.20 -15.66 5.46
N TYR A 54 -6.63 -14.50 5.79
CA TYR A 54 -6.00 -14.31 7.09
C TYR A 54 -7.02 -14.40 8.23
N LEU A 55 -8.17 -13.74 8.07
CA LEU A 55 -9.25 -13.83 9.06
C LEU A 55 -9.77 -15.26 9.18
N GLU A 56 -10.00 -15.96 8.07
CA GLU A 56 -10.39 -17.37 8.09
C GLU A 56 -9.40 -18.23 8.88
N ALA A 57 -8.09 -18.09 8.62
CA ALA A 57 -7.05 -18.80 9.36
C ALA A 57 -7.10 -18.48 10.86
N ALA A 58 -7.28 -17.21 11.23
CA ALA A 58 -7.39 -16.78 12.62
C ALA A 58 -8.65 -17.34 13.32
N PHE A 59 -9.79 -17.40 12.62
CA PHE A 59 -11.05 -17.90 13.17
C PHE A 59 -11.03 -19.41 13.41
N ARG A 60 -10.35 -20.20 12.57
CA ARG A 60 -10.19 -21.65 12.77
C ARG A 60 -9.59 -22.01 14.14
N PHE A 61 -8.83 -21.10 14.73
CA PHE A 61 -8.23 -21.30 16.06
C PHE A 61 -9.22 -21.12 17.19
N SER A 62 -10.19 -20.22 17.03
CA SER A 62 -11.28 -20.08 18.01
C SER A 62 -12.22 -21.27 18.02
N GLU A 63 -12.25 -22.05 16.94
CA GLU A 63 -13.11 -23.23 16.77
C GLU A 63 -12.46 -24.54 17.25
N LYS A 64 -11.19 -24.51 17.68
CA LYS A 64 -10.55 -25.69 18.29
C LYS A 64 -11.28 -26.03 19.59
N GLU A 65 -11.98 -27.17 19.59
CA GLU A 65 -12.63 -27.69 20.78
C GLU A 65 -11.60 -27.86 21.90
N HIS A 66 -11.95 -27.35 23.09
CA HIS A 66 -11.16 -27.40 24.34
C HIS A 66 -10.03 -26.39 24.54
N GLY A 67 -9.84 -25.42 23.64
CA GLY A 67 -8.84 -24.36 23.87
C GLY A 67 -7.40 -24.85 23.80
N ASP A 68 -7.17 -25.94 23.07
CA ASP A 68 -5.83 -26.43 22.79
C ASP A 68 -5.00 -25.35 22.09
N PRO A 69 -3.74 -25.15 22.51
CA PRO A 69 -2.86 -24.20 21.87
C PRO A 69 -2.60 -24.61 20.42
N LEU A 70 -2.28 -23.61 19.60
CA LEU A 70 -1.87 -23.84 18.23
C LEU A 70 -0.55 -24.59 18.19
N ASP A 71 -0.48 -25.56 17.28
CA ASP A 71 0.78 -26.21 16.98
C ASP A 71 1.64 -25.33 16.07
N GLU A 72 2.91 -25.69 15.97
CA GLU A 72 3.89 -24.91 15.19
C GLU A 72 3.50 -24.80 13.69
N PRO A 73 3.02 -25.88 13.02
CA PRO A 73 2.48 -25.78 11.66
C PRO A 73 1.32 -24.80 11.50
N GLU A 74 0.39 -24.75 12.44
CA GLU A 74 -0.77 -23.84 12.40
C GLU A 74 -0.36 -22.39 12.61
N ILE A 75 0.55 -22.13 13.55
CA ILE A 75 1.14 -20.81 13.75
C ILE A 75 1.87 -20.35 12.48
N ASP A 76 2.60 -21.24 11.82
CA ASP A 76 3.29 -20.93 10.58
C ASP A 76 2.31 -20.64 9.43
N ALA A 77 1.20 -21.39 9.33
CA ALA A 77 0.15 -21.12 8.35
C ALA A 77 -0.51 -19.75 8.59
N LEU A 78 -0.81 -19.41 9.86
CA LEU A 78 -1.32 -18.09 10.21
C LEU A 78 -0.33 -16.99 9.83
N ARG A 79 0.95 -17.17 10.19
CA ARG A 79 2.00 -16.18 9.92
C ARG A 79 2.11 -15.90 8.42
N ARG A 80 2.09 -16.94 7.58
CA ARG A 80 2.12 -16.77 6.11
C ARG A 80 0.92 -15.99 5.60
N THR A 81 -0.28 -16.32 6.07
CA THR A 81 -1.49 -15.59 5.62
C THR A 81 -1.49 -14.13 6.07
N ARG A 82 -0.99 -13.84 7.28
CA ARG A 82 -0.77 -12.49 7.79
C ARG A 82 0.22 -11.72 6.92
N GLU A 83 1.39 -12.28 6.65
CA GLU A 83 2.44 -11.64 5.84
C GLU A 83 1.94 -11.31 4.43
N MET A 84 1.29 -12.27 3.75
CA MET A 84 0.72 -12.00 2.43
C MET A 84 -0.32 -10.87 2.46
N TYR A 85 -1.16 -10.81 3.49
CA TYR A 85 -2.15 -9.74 3.65
C TYR A 85 -1.50 -8.38 3.93
N GLU A 86 -0.54 -8.32 4.87
CA GLU A 86 0.15 -7.09 5.24
C GLU A 86 0.92 -6.50 4.06
N GLU A 87 1.69 -7.32 3.32
CA GLU A 87 2.44 -6.86 2.14
C GLU A 87 1.50 -6.30 1.05
N ALA A 88 0.38 -6.98 0.79
CA ALA A 88 -0.59 -6.50 -0.19
C ALA A 88 -1.29 -5.22 0.26
N ARG A 89 -1.64 -5.10 1.55
CA ARG A 89 -2.22 -3.88 2.12
C ARG A 89 -1.25 -2.71 2.00
N ASP A 90 0.00 -2.90 2.40
CA ASP A 90 1.00 -1.84 2.43
C ASP A 90 1.34 -1.38 1.00
N ALA A 91 1.38 -2.30 0.04
CA ALA A 91 1.51 -1.96 -1.38
C ALA A 91 0.28 -1.20 -1.92
N PHE A 92 -0.93 -1.53 -1.45
CA PHE A 92 -2.15 -0.79 -1.82
C PHE A 92 -2.15 0.62 -1.21
N ASP A 93 -1.72 0.77 0.03
CA ASP A 93 -1.58 2.07 0.69
C ASP A 93 -0.53 2.95 -0.02
N ALA A 94 0.59 2.35 -0.46
CA ALA A 94 1.59 3.04 -1.28
C ALA A 94 1.02 3.51 -2.63
N LEU A 95 0.14 2.73 -3.24
CA LEU A 95 -0.58 3.12 -4.46
C LEU A 95 -1.54 4.29 -4.20
N LEU A 96 -2.35 4.22 -3.15
CA LEU A 96 -3.25 5.33 -2.77
C LEU A 96 -2.46 6.60 -2.50
N HIS A 97 -1.34 6.51 -1.80
CA HIS A 97 -0.45 7.65 -1.60
C HIS A 97 0.07 8.22 -2.92
N ALA A 98 0.48 7.38 -3.87
CA ALA A 98 0.92 7.85 -5.18
C ALA A 98 -0.18 8.63 -5.94
N ILE A 99 -1.43 8.18 -5.81
CA ILE A 99 -2.61 8.87 -6.38
C ILE A 99 -2.84 10.22 -5.68
N GLU A 100 -2.86 10.25 -4.34
CA GLU A 100 -3.06 11.49 -3.55
C GLU A 100 -1.99 12.54 -3.85
N ARG A 101 -0.76 12.12 -4.13
CA ARG A 101 0.36 13.00 -4.49
C ARG A 101 0.34 13.43 -5.96
N GLY A 102 -0.60 12.91 -6.76
CA GLY A 102 -0.72 13.20 -8.19
C GLY A 102 0.47 12.67 -8.97
N TYR A 103 1.01 11.51 -8.58
CA TYR A 103 2.02 10.76 -9.34
C TYR A 103 1.38 9.90 -10.43
N VAL A 104 0.06 9.75 -10.40
CA VAL A 104 -0.72 8.93 -11.31
C VAL A 104 -1.79 9.81 -11.91
N ASP A 105 -1.95 9.76 -13.23
CA ASP A 105 -3.05 10.43 -13.91
C ASP A 105 -4.25 9.48 -13.93
N LEU A 106 -5.30 9.82 -13.17
CA LEU A 106 -6.58 9.14 -13.27
C LEU A 106 -7.31 9.74 -14.47
N ASP A 107 -7.25 9.06 -15.62
CA ASP A 107 -8.13 9.37 -16.74
C ASP A 107 -9.59 9.14 -16.29
N ASP A 108 -10.48 10.11 -16.57
CA ASP A 108 -11.94 10.04 -16.35
C ASP A 108 -12.62 8.98 -17.24
#